data_AF-A0A7C3UBD0-F1
#
_entry.id   AF-A0A7C3UBD0-F1
#
_cell.length_a   1.000
_cell.length_b   1.000
_cell.length_c   1.000
_cell.angle_alpha   90.00
_cell.angle_beta   90.00
_cell.angle_gamma   90.00
#
_symmetry.space_group_name_H-M   'P 1'
#
loop_
_entity.id
_entity.type
_entity.pdbx_description
1 polymer ?
#
loop_
_entity_poly.entity_id
_entity_poly.type
_entity_poly.pdbx_seq_one_letter_code
_entity_poly.pdbx_strand_id
1 'polypeptide(L)'
;MTGVNPLRRLFSVDYMGHKKWWFTFSALLIVAGLVSLFVRGGGNPLHGLRYGLEFREGTRIAVAFRQPATVADVRRVVSRFGYETAQIQETANVAGSGRRGFQVQVPTLTPAQQAE
;
A
#
# COMPACT_ATOMS: atom_id res chain seq x y z
N MET A 1 30.07 -14.14 53.23
CA MET A 1 28.96 -15.03 52.86
C MET A 1 28.09 -14.29 51.85
N THR A 2 28.32 -14.47 50.55
CA THR A 2 27.56 -13.79 49.49
C THR A 2 26.36 -14.64 49.09
N GLY A 3 25.17 -14.22 49.52
CA GLY A 3 23.89 -14.84 49.14
C GLY A 3 23.58 -14.60 47.67
N VAL A 4 24.02 -15.50 46.80
CA VAL A 4 23.55 -15.57 45.42
C VAL A 4 22.09 -16.00 45.42
N ASN A 5 21.19 -15.06 45.09
CA ASN A 5 19.75 -15.30 45.05
C ASN A 5 19.41 -16.31 43.93
N PRO A 6 18.96 -17.54 44.23
CA PRO A 6 18.81 -18.63 43.25
C PRO A 6 17.77 -18.32 42.17
N LEU A 7 16.87 -17.36 42.44
CA LEU A 7 15.85 -16.88 41.51
C LEU A 7 16.43 -16.14 40.29
N ARG A 8 17.66 -15.59 40.36
CA ARG A 8 18.27 -14.90 39.21
C ARG A 8 18.63 -15.83 38.05
N ARG A 9 18.97 -17.09 38.33
CA ARG A 9 19.37 -18.07 37.31
C ARG A 9 18.18 -18.64 36.53
N LEU A 10 16.99 -18.62 37.13
CA LEU A 10 15.76 -19.08 36.47
C LEU A 10 15.29 -18.11 35.37
N PHE A 11 15.73 -16.85 35.40
CA PHE A 11 15.33 -15.82 34.43
C PHE A 11 16.46 -15.34 33.51
N SER A 12 17.65 -15.97 33.53
CA SER A 12 18.74 -15.60 32.61
C SER A 12 18.62 -16.37 31.29
N VAL A 13 17.84 -15.84 30.35
CA VAL A 13 17.89 -16.30 28.96
C VAL A 13 19.17 -15.74 28.32
N ASP A 14 20.08 -16.63 27.89
CA ASP A 14 21.31 -16.23 27.23
C ASP A 14 21.07 -15.95 25.73
N TYR A 15 20.55 -14.76 25.45
CA TYR A 15 20.32 -14.27 24.09
C TYR A 15 21.63 -14.12 23.30
N MET A 16 22.71 -13.72 23.97
CA MET A 16 23.97 -13.39 23.32
C MET A 16 24.77 -14.65 22.94
N GLY A 17 24.71 -15.69 23.76
CA GLY A 17 25.28 -17.02 23.49
C GLY A 17 24.59 -17.72 22.30
N HIS A 18 23.29 -17.50 22.12
CA HIS A 18 22.50 -18.12 21.04
C HIS A 18 22.33 -17.21 19.81
N LYS A 19 23.05 -16.10 19.71
CA LYS A 19 22.89 -15.11 18.63
C LYS A 19 22.86 -15.72 17.23
N LYS A 20 23.69 -16.73 16.96
CA LYS A 20 23.73 -17.41 15.66
C LYS A 20 22.39 -18.07 15.33
N TRP A 21 21.74 -18.71 16.30
CA TRP A 21 20.45 -19.36 16.10
C TRP A 21 19.35 -18.32 15.80
N TRP A 22 19.34 -17.22 16.55
CA TRP A 22 18.40 -16.12 16.31
C TRP A 22 18.61 -15.47 14.93
N PHE A 23 19.85 -15.20 14.54
CA PHE A 23 20.15 -14.66 13.21
C PHE A 23 19.77 -15.62 12.09
N THR A 24 20.01 -16.92 12.24
CA THR A 24 19.59 -17.93 11.25
C THR A 24 18.08 -17.97 11.11
N PHE A 25 17.35 -17.97 12.23
CA PHE A 25 15.89 -17.95 12.21
C PHE A 25 15.34 -16.69 11.54
N SER A 26 15.87 -15.51 11.90
CA SER A 26 15.51 -14.24 11.24
C SER A 26 15.83 -14.25 9.75
N ALA A 27 17.00 -14.76 9.37
CA ALA A 27 17.39 -14.85 7.96
C ALA A 27 16.44 -15.76 7.17
N LEU A 28 16.02 -16.89 7.74
CA LEU A 28 15.06 -17.79 7.12
C LEU A 28 13.72 -17.10 6.86
N LEU A 29 13.20 -16.34 7.84
CA LEU A 29 11.97 -15.56 7.67
C LEU A 29 12.09 -14.49 6.59
N ILE A 30 13.22 -13.78 6.55
CA ILE A 30 13.49 -12.77 5.51
C ILE A 30 13.53 -13.42 4.13
N VAL A 31 14.25 -14.54 3.98
CA VAL A 31 14.35 -15.28 2.72
C VAL A 31 12.97 -15.78 2.28
N ALA A 32 12.17 -16.33 3.18
CA ALA A 32 10.81 -16.76 2.88
C ALA A 32 9.93 -15.60 2.39
N GLY A 33 10.06 -14.42 3.01
CA GLY A 33 9.40 -13.19 2.55
C GLY A 33 9.84 -12.76 1.15
N LEU A 34 11.14 -12.77 0.87
CA LEU A 34 11.69 -12.44 -0.45
C LEU A 34 11.25 -13.41 -1.53
N VAL A 35 11.24 -14.72 -1.24
CA VAL A 35 10.74 -15.75 -2.17
C VAL A 35 9.25 -15.53 -2.45
N SER A 36 8.45 -15.22 -1.43
CA SER A 36 7.02 -14.89 -1.61
C SER A 36 6.83 -13.70 -2.55
N LEU A 37 7.62 -12.62 -2.36
CA LEU A 37 7.60 -11.47 -3.26
C LEU A 37 8.03 -11.82 -4.68
N PHE A 38 9.10 -12.62 -4.83
CA PHE A 38 9.63 -13.06 -6.11
C PHE A 38 8.61 -13.88 -6.92
N VAL A 39 7.96 -14.85 -6.28
CA VAL A 39 6.92 -15.70 -6.90
C VAL A 39 5.70 -14.86 -7.30
N ARG A 40 5.23 -13.98 -6.40
CA ARG A 40 4.08 -13.10 -6.69
C ARG A 40 4.37 -12.07 -7.78
N GLY A 41 5.62 -11.62 -7.87
CA GLY A 41 6.07 -10.65 -8.86
C GLY A 41 6.55 -11.24 -10.18
N GLY A 42 6.32 -12.53 -10.44
CA GLY A 42 6.68 -13.17 -11.71
C GLY A 42 8.18 -13.21 -12.00
N GLY A 43 9.01 -13.30 -10.96
CA GLY A 43 10.47 -13.29 -11.09
C GLY A 43 11.14 -11.95 -10.75
N ASN A 44 10.38 -10.90 -10.43
CA ASN A 44 10.91 -9.68 -9.86
C ASN A 44 10.25 -9.39 -8.50
N PRO A 45 10.98 -9.41 -7.37
CA PRO A 45 10.39 -9.22 -6.05
C PRO A 45 9.77 -7.83 -5.86
N LEU A 46 10.23 -6.81 -6.60
CA LEU A 46 9.63 -5.47 -6.56
C LEU A 46 8.21 -5.45 -7.14
N HIS A 47 7.94 -6.28 -8.15
CA HIS A 47 6.60 -6.42 -8.73
C HIS A 47 5.63 -7.19 -7.83
N GLY A 48 6.15 -7.95 -6.84
CA GLY A 48 5.32 -8.65 -5.85
C GLY A 48 4.65 -7.71 -4.84
N LEU A 49 5.08 -6.45 -4.77
CA LEU A 49 4.51 -5.42 -3.90
C LEU A 49 3.23 -4.85 -4.51
N ARG A 50 2.14 -4.87 -3.75
CA ARG A 50 0.87 -4.23 -4.13
C ARG A 50 0.90 -2.76 -3.72
N TYR A 51 1.49 -1.91 -4.55
CA TYR A 51 1.57 -0.47 -4.30
C TYR A 51 0.18 0.16 -4.18
N GLY A 52 -0.01 0.93 -3.10
CA GLY A 52 -1.17 1.78 -2.89
C GLY A 52 -1.21 2.98 -3.83
N LEU A 53 -2.33 3.69 -3.82
CA LEU A 53 -2.62 4.82 -4.71
C LEU A 53 -1.59 5.96 -4.63
N GLU A 54 -0.94 6.12 -3.49
CA GLU A 54 0.07 7.15 -3.20
C GLU A 54 1.42 6.92 -3.89
N PHE A 55 1.68 5.69 -4.36
CA PHE A 55 2.96 5.29 -4.95
C PHE A 55 2.86 4.93 -6.43
N ARG A 56 1.64 4.98 -6.99
CA ARG A 56 1.42 4.79 -8.43
C ARG A 56 1.41 6.16 -9.09
N GLU A 57 2.32 6.34 -10.03
CA GLU A 57 2.29 7.47 -10.95
C GLU A 57 0.95 7.47 -11.70
N GLY A 58 0.30 8.62 -11.75
CA GLY A 58 -1.03 8.74 -12.33
C GLY A 58 -1.64 10.10 -12.10
N THR A 59 -2.68 10.41 -12.87
CA THR A 59 -3.40 11.68 -12.73
C THR A 59 -4.56 11.51 -11.76
N ARG A 60 -4.63 12.39 -10.76
CA ARG A 60 -5.74 12.47 -9.80
C ARG A 60 -6.60 13.67 -10.13
N ILE A 61 -7.87 13.43 -10.36
CA ILE A 61 -8.85 14.47 -10.66
C ILE A 61 -9.93 14.40 -9.58
N ALA A 62 -10.22 15.54 -8.95
CA ALA A 62 -11.28 15.66 -7.98
C ALA A 62 -12.44 16.42 -8.62
N VAL A 63 -13.62 15.82 -8.64
CA VAL A 63 -14.82 16.36 -9.29
C VAL A 63 -15.96 16.49 -8.30
N ALA A 64 -16.63 17.64 -8.32
CA ALA A 64 -17.88 17.87 -7.60
C ALA A 64 -19.02 18.02 -8.61
N PHE A 65 -20.11 17.29 -8.42
CA PHE A 65 -21.26 17.32 -9.31
C PHE A 65 -22.35 18.23 -8.75
N ARG A 66 -23.04 18.97 -9.62
CA ARG A 66 -24.22 19.78 -9.25
C ARG A 66 -25.44 18.91 -8.94
N GLN A 67 -25.55 17.78 -9.63
CA GLN A 67 -26.58 16.78 -9.42
C GLN A 67 -25.98 15.58 -8.66
N PRO A 68 -26.76 14.87 -7.84
CA PRO A 68 -26.29 13.66 -7.18
C PRO A 68 -25.90 12.63 -8.24
N ALA A 69 -24.65 12.16 -8.17
CA ALA A 69 -24.13 11.08 -8.98
C ALA A 69 -23.70 9.94 -8.06
N THR A 70 -23.70 8.71 -8.57
CA THR A 70 -23.17 7.56 -7.84
C THR A 70 -21.78 7.18 -8.33
N VAL A 71 -21.02 6.43 -7.53
CA VAL A 71 -19.75 5.82 -7.97
C VAL A 71 -19.94 5.02 -9.28
N ALA A 72 -21.08 4.34 -9.43
CA ALA A 72 -21.39 3.54 -10.62
C ALA A 72 -21.55 4.41 -11.88
N ASP A 73 -22.11 5.61 -11.74
CA ASP A 73 -22.24 6.56 -12.85
C ASP A 73 -20.88 7.10 -13.28
N VAL A 74 -20.05 7.50 -12.31
CA VAL A 74 -18.68 7.95 -12.56
C VAL A 74 -17.86 6.83 -13.20
N ARG A 75 -17.96 5.60 -12.68
CA ARG A 75 -17.32 4.40 -13.26
C ARG A 75 -17.70 4.23 -14.71
N ARG A 76 -18.99 4.26 -15.02
CA ARG A 76 -19.50 4.05 -16.38
C ARG A 76 -18.92 5.06 -17.37
N VAL A 77 -18.83 6.33 -16.97
CA VAL A 77 -18.26 7.38 -17.81
C VAL A 77 -16.76 7.18 -17.98
N VAL A 78 -16.01 7.02 -16.89
CA VAL A 78 -14.55 6.87 -16.92
C VAL A 78 -14.11 5.63 -17.71
N SER A 79 -14.85 4.52 -17.58
CA SER A 79 -14.62 3.31 -18.37
C SER A 79 -14.84 3.51 -19.87
N ARG A 80 -15.79 4.36 -20.31
CA ARG A 80 -15.99 4.66 -21.75
C ARG A 80 -14.79 5.35 -22.38
N PHE A 81 -13.97 6.04 -21.58
CA PHE A 81 -12.72 6.66 -22.01
C PHE A 81 -11.50 5.72 -21.90
N GLY A 82 -11.72 4.41 -21.71
CA GLY A 82 -10.64 3.41 -21.67
C GLY A 82 -9.99 3.22 -20.29
N TYR A 83 -10.50 3.88 -19.25
CA TYR A 83 -9.95 3.79 -17.89
C TYR A 83 -10.74 2.81 -17.01
N GLU A 84 -10.86 1.57 -17.45
CA GLU A 84 -11.64 0.54 -16.75
C GLU A 84 -11.13 0.26 -15.33
N THR A 85 -9.81 0.33 -15.16
CA THR A 85 -9.13 0.12 -13.88
C THR A 85 -8.99 1.39 -13.04
N ALA A 86 -9.67 2.48 -13.41
CA ALA A 86 -9.63 3.72 -12.64
C ALA A 86 -10.02 3.47 -11.19
N GLN A 87 -9.49 4.27 -10.26
CA GLN A 87 -9.83 4.16 -8.85
C GLN A 87 -10.75 5.33 -8.52
N ILE A 88 -11.95 5.04 -8.03
CA ILE A 88 -13.00 6.03 -7.81
C ILE A 88 -13.40 5.96 -6.33
N GLN A 89 -13.28 7.08 -5.63
CA GLN A 89 -13.63 7.19 -4.23
C GLN A 89 -14.54 8.40 -4.01
N GLU A 90 -15.56 8.23 -3.19
CA GLU A 90 -16.34 9.36 -2.69
C GLU A 90 -15.51 10.17 -1.70
N THR A 91 -15.62 11.49 -1.79
CA THR A 91 -15.01 12.42 -0.82
C THR A 91 -16.04 13.43 -0.36
N ALA A 92 -15.99 13.78 0.93
CA ALA A 92 -16.82 14.83 1.48
C ALA A 92 -16.28 16.24 1.18
N ASN A 93 -15.04 16.35 0.71
CA ASN A 93 -14.37 17.61 0.45
C ASN A 93 -13.49 17.51 -0.81
N VAL A 94 -14.06 17.92 -1.94
CA VAL A 94 -13.36 17.98 -3.23
C VAL A 94 -12.42 19.18 -3.24
N ALA A 95 -11.11 18.95 -3.35
CA ALA A 95 -10.09 19.99 -3.52
C ALA A 95 -10.16 21.15 -2.49
N GLY A 96 -10.55 20.86 -1.24
CA GLY A 96 -10.66 21.87 -0.18
C GLY A 96 -11.92 22.73 -0.24
N SER A 97 -12.83 22.49 -1.19
CA SER A 97 -14.07 23.28 -1.38
C SER A 97 -15.18 23.02 -0.34
N GLY A 98 -15.04 22.01 0.51
CA GLY A 98 -16.08 21.60 1.47
C GLY A 98 -17.30 20.93 0.83
N ARG A 99 -17.26 20.63 -0.48
CA ARG A 99 -18.33 19.95 -1.21
C ARG A 99 -18.07 18.47 -1.34
N ARG A 100 -19.14 17.67 -1.26
CA ARG A 100 -19.10 16.25 -1.58
C ARG A 100 -18.88 16.04 -3.08
N GLY A 101 -18.18 14.98 -3.42
CA GLY A 101 -17.94 14.57 -4.79
C GLY A 101 -17.06 13.34 -4.85
N PHE A 102 -16.22 13.25 -5.87
CA PHE A 102 -15.46 12.05 -6.19
C PHE A 102 -14.01 12.37 -6.51
N GLN A 103 -13.11 11.51 -6.06
CA GLN A 103 -11.73 11.47 -6.49
C GLN A 103 -11.57 10.31 -7.47
N VAL A 104 -11.11 10.64 -8.67
CA VAL A 104 -10.85 9.69 -9.75
C VAL A 104 -9.35 9.65 -10.00
N GLN A 105 -8.75 8.46 -9.98
CA GLN A 105 -7.35 8.26 -10.33
C GLN A 105 -7.22 7.34 -11.53
N VAL A 106 -6.49 7.80 -12.53
CA VAL A 106 -6.20 7.11 -13.79
C VAL A 106 -4.68 7.06 -14.01
N PRO A 107 -4.17 6.21 -14.92
CA PRO A 107 -2.79 6.31 -15.39
C PRO A 107 -2.45 7.73 -15.86
N THR A 108 -1.16 8.08 -15.87
CA THR A 108 -0.71 9.43 -16.22
C THR A 108 -1.29 9.89 -17.56
N LEU A 109 -2.10 10.94 -17.52
CA LEU A 109 -2.61 11.60 -18.71
C LEU A 109 -1.48 12.36 -19.40
N THR A 110 -1.44 12.29 -20.73
CA THR A 110 -0.52 13.13 -21.51
C THR A 110 -0.91 14.62 -21.39
N PRO A 111 0.01 15.58 -21.53
CA PRO A 111 -0.29 17.01 -21.38
C PRO A 111 -1.46 17.49 -22.27
N ALA A 112 -1.61 16.91 -23.47
CA ALA A 112 -2.71 17.21 -24.38
C ALA A 112 -4.09 16.84 -23.79
N GLN A 113 -4.17 15.74 -23.04
CA GLN A 113 -5.41 15.26 -22.41
C GLN A 113 -5.75 15.98 -21.11
N GLN A 114 -4.80 16.74 -20.54
CA GLN A 114 -5.03 17.52 -19.33
C GLN A 114 -5.58 18.93 -19.62
N ALA A 115 -5.40 19.41 -20.84
CA ALA A 115 -5.78 20.76 -21.28
C ALA A 115 -7.15 20.81 -21.98
N GLU A 116 -7.75 19.64 -22.25
CA GLU A 116 -9.09 19.46 -22.83
C GLU A 116 -10.15 19.30 -21.72
#